data_AF-A0ABD1HI86-F1
#
_entry.id   AF-A0ABD1HI86-F1
#
_cell.length_a   1.000
_cell.length_b   1.000
_cell.length_c   1.000
_cell.angle_alpha   90.00
_cell.angle_beta   90.00
_cell.angle_gamma   90.00
#
_symmetry.space_group_name_H-M   'P 1'
#
loop_
_entity.id
_entity.type
_entity.pdbx_description
1 polymer ?
#
loop_
_entity_poly.entity_id
_entity_poly.type
_entity_poly.pdbx_seq_one_letter_code
_entity_poly.pdbx_strand_id
1 'polypeptide(L)'
;MEASEEILLNSLANSGVPIPLGCSSVRDLTPPSLFSLCSAALCLIDGQRYASAFPPCLPEDSIPDRLKICSELAHAFNELGYSPELSFHKFLYPSEEGSYNLVRFLVAKLSESSGARTAPLRDGSNGRRDGKEELGDEGDTVPIDEILDGFNSVLHNVKLVDKETNAKGDQYSCISEGVESSKSNDQNISQHLDEEVQLLKAAAEMVCDSQHPVEFYIDQLNEQVEAKTHRLKELESEWNATEGPLLEKKRNLEQSLFSLYPEASGELVRMKLETECVLAEIKTREEELSKLSQDLKKQPKLPPRRSYIERVTEITKNSRKQDNDIQRILKDTRELQLESNTIQERLNRTYAVVNETVFREAKKDRVARQAYRLLTYIHESFEQIAEKVLATDRMRREAADYEAKLAILNARSMNMSKLQEDLDAIRKENELLEQRLHQQ
;
A
#
# COMPACT_ATOMS: atom_id res chain seq x y z
N MET A 1 22.96 -18.15 3.15
CA MET A 1 22.68 -17.19 2.06
C MET A 1 22.79 -15.75 2.56
N GLU A 2 22.37 -15.47 3.80
CA GLU A 2 22.50 -14.13 4.42
C GLU A 2 23.96 -13.63 4.50
N ALA A 3 24.91 -14.48 4.89
CA ALA A 3 26.32 -14.09 4.99
C ALA A 3 26.95 -13.58 3.68
N SER A 4 26.46 -14.00 2.51
CA SER A 4 26.99 -13.52 1.22
C SER A 4 26.41 -12.16 0.78
N GLU A 5 25.22 -11.81 1.27
CA GLU A 5 24.55 -10.55 0.93
C GLU A 5 25.11 -9.38 1.74
N GLU A 6 25.40 -9.61 3.01
CA GLU A 6 26.04 -8.65 3.91
C GLU A 6 27.43 -8.26 3.40
N ILE A 7 28.19 -9.22 2.85
CA ILE A 7 29.50 -8.97 2.24
C ILE A 7 29.39 -8.03 1.02
N LEU A 8 28.36 -8.18 0.18
CA LEU A 8 28.16 -7.31 -0.99
C LEU A 8 27.82 -5.88 -0.60
N LEU A 9 26.94 -5.69 0.39
CA LEU A 9 26.58 -4.36 0.88
C LEU A 9 27.78 -3.68 1.54
N ASN A 10 28.54 -4.40 2.38
CA ASN A 10 29.79 -3.89 2.96
C ASN A 10 30.82 -3.53 1.89
N SER A 11 30.90 -4.29 0.80
CA SER A 11 31.79 -3.96 -0.33
C SER A 11 31.37 -2.67 -1.07
N LEU A 12 30.08 -2.41 -1.20
CA LEU A 12 29.54 -1.14 -1.74
C LEU A 12 29.82 0.05 -0.82
N ALA A 13 29.61 -0.11 0.49
CA ALA A 13 29.98 0.91 1.47
C ALA A 13 31.46 1.25 1.43
N ASN A 14 32.32 0.23 1.37
CA ASN A 14 33.77 0.41 1.25
C ASN A 14 34.18 1.10 -0.06
N SER A 15 33.36 0.98 -1.10
CA SER A 15 33.57 1.68 -2.38
C SER A 15 33.06 3.13 -2.36
N GLY A 16 32.49 3.60 -1.25
CA GLY A 16 31.99 4.97 -1.08
C GLY A 16 30.52 5.18 -1.39
N VAL A 17 29.74 4.11 -1.62
CA VAL A 17 28.29 4.21 -1.87
C VAL A 17 27.54 4.27 -0.52
N PRO A 18 26.70 5.29 -0.27
CA PRO A 18 25.94 5.38 0.97
C PRO A 18 24.87 4.29 1.04
N ILE A 19 24.89 3.50 2.13
CA ILE A 19 23.85 2.50 2.41
C ILE A 19 22.69 3.20 3.18
N PRO A 20 21.44 3.09 2.71
CA PRO A 20 20.27 3.63 3.40
C PRO A 20 20.04 2.99 4.78
N LEU A 21 19.61 3.80 5.76
CA LEU A 21 19.41 3.40 7.16
C LEU A 21 18.44 2.22 7.27
N GLY A 22 18.86 1.13 7.94
CA GLY A 22 18.04 -0.05 8.21
C GLY A 22 18.17 -1.21 7.22
N CYS A 23 19.02 -1.11 6.19
CA CYS A 23 19.26 -2.21 5.24
C CYS A 23 20.42 -3.11 5.72
N SER A 24 20.13 -4.32 6.21
CA SER A 24 21.16 -5.30 6.62
C SER A 24 21.34 -6.43 5.60
N SER A 25 20.36 -6.62 4.72
CA SER A 25 20.38 -7.57 3.60
C SER A 25 19.88 -6.91 2.32
N VAL A 26 20.22 -7.50 1.17
CA VAL A 26 19.69 -7.11 -0.16
C VAL A 26 18.16 -7.21 -0.21
N ARG A 27 17.55 -8.00 0.68
CA ARG A 27 16.09 -8.14 0.85
C ARG A 27 15.40 -6.89 1.38
N ASP A 28 16.13 -6.06 2.11
CA ASP A 28 15.60 -4.85 2.74
C ASP A 28 15.55 -3.66 1.76
N LEU A 29 16.07 -3.84 0.54
CA LEU A 29 16.14 -2.80 -0.48
C LEU A 29 14.76 -2.52 -1.09
N THR A 30 14.14 -1.45 -0.61
CA THR A 30 12.97 -0.80 -1.22
C THR A 30 13.31 -0.15 -2.57
N PRO A 31 12.33 0.10 -3.46
CA PRO A 31 12.59 0.77 -4.74
C PRO A 31 13.37 2.10 -4.65
N PRO A 32 13.08 3.00 -3.69
CA PRO A 32 13.84 4.24 -3.52
C PRO A 32 15.30 4.01 -3.07
N SER A 33 15.51 3.05 -2.17
CA SER A 33 16.86 2.72 -1.66
C SER A 33 17.71 2.03 -2.73
N LEU A 34 17.14 1.10 -3.50
CA LEU A 34 17.82 0.48 -4.63
C LEU A 34 18.19 1.50 -5.69
N PHE A 35 17.27 2.43 -6.03
CA PHE A 35 17.54 3.49 -7.00
C PHE A 35 18.70 4.38 -6.56
N SER A 36 18.68 4.85 -5.31
CA SER A 36 19.74 5.70 -4.75
C SER A 36 21.10 5.00 -4.72
N LEU A 37 21.12 3.72 -4.34
CA LEU A 37 22.34 2.92 -4.33
C LEU A 37 22.91 2.72 -5.75
N CYS A 38 22.04 2.46 -6.73
CA CYS A 38 22.44 2.31 -8.12
C CYS A 38 22.95 3.63 -8.71
N SER A 39 22.25 4.75 -8.51
CA SER A 39 22.66 6.05 -9.05
C SER A 39 23.97 6.53 -8.42
N ALA A 40 24.14 6.37 -7.11
CA ALA A 40 25.38 6.69 -6.42
C ALA A 40 26.56 5.84 -6.89
N ALA A 41 26.35 4.53 -7.08
CA ALA A 41 27.38 3.64 -7.62
C ALA A 41 27.81 4.03 -9.04
N LEU A 42 26.86 4.38 -9.92
CA LEU A 42 27.16 4.84 -11.28
C LEU A 42 27.96 6.15 -11.29
N CYS A 43 27.62 7.10 -10.41
CA CYS A 43 28.36 8.35 -10.26
C CYS A 43 29.81 8.13 -9.78
N LEU A 44 30.09 7.04 -9.06
CA LEU A 44 31.45 6.69 -8.65
C LEU A 44 32.23 5.94 -9.74
N ILE A 45 31.56 5.16 -10.58
CA ILE A 45 32.19 4.45 -11.71
C ILE A 45 32.60 5.43 -12.81
N ASP A 46 31.71 6.37 -13.18
CA ASP A 46 31.96 7.37 -14.21
C ASP A 46 31.23 8.69 -13.88
N GLY A 47 31.81 9.42 -12.92
CA GLY A 47 31.25 10.69 -12.44
C GLY A 47 31.17 11.77 -13.52
N GLN A 48 31.95 11.69 -14.59
CA GLN A 48 31.93 12.70 -15.64
C GLN A 48 30.74 12.52 -16.59
N ARG A 49 30.23 11.29 -16.72
CA ARG A 49 29.09 10.93 -17.56
C ARG A 49 27.76 10.95 -16.81
N TYR A 50 27.76 10.62 -15.52
CA TYR A 50 26.52 10.36 -14.77
C TYR A 50 26.24 11.34 -13.61
N ALA A 51 27.19 12.18 -13.18
CA ALA A 51 26.97 13.09 -12.04
C ALA A 51 25.84 14.12 -12.22
N SER A 52 25.52 14.49 -13.46
CA SER A 52 24.39 15.39 -13.76
C SER A 52 23.15 14.67 -14.29
N ALA A 53 23.21 13.34 -14.47
CA ALA A 53 22.17 12.58 -15.14
C ALA A 53 21.09 12.05 -14.17
N PHE A 54 21.43 11.83 -12.90
CA PHE A 54 20.54 11.18 -11.95
C PHE A 54 20.35 11.99 -10.66
N PRO A 55 19.11 12.17 -10.18
CA PRO A 55 18.87 12.75 -8.86
C PRO A 55 19.30 11.80 -7.74
N PRO A 56 19.60 12.32 -6.52
CA PRO A 56 20.04 11.51 -5.39
C PRO A 56 18.95 10.56 -4.85
N CYS A 57 17.68 10.91 -5.08
CA CYS A 57 16.51 10.15 -4.66
C CYS A 57 15.53 9.99 -5.84
N LEU A 58 14.75 8.92 -5.80
CA LEU A 58 13.67 8.71 -6.75
C LEU A 58 12.56 9.76 -6.52
N PRO A 59 12.07 10.48 -7.55
CA PRO A 59 10.99 11.46 -7.37
C PRO A 59 9.71 10.81 -6.82
N GLU A 60 9.06 11.43 -5.83
CA GLU A 60 7.84 10.90 -5.20
C GLU A 60 6.55 11.40 -5.90
N ASP A 61 6.59 12.61 -6.48
CA ASP A 61 5.39 13.35 -6.89
C ASP A 61 4.87 13.03 -8.31
N SER A 62 5.62 12.30 -9.14
CA SER A 62 5.28 12.08 -10.56
C SER A 62 5.67 10.71 -11.10
N ILE A 63 4.68 9.87 -11.43
CA ILE A 63 4.87 8.52 -12.01
C ILE A 63 5.57 8.57 -13.38
N PRO A 64 5.23 9.48 -14.32
CA PRO A 64 5.94 9.60 -15.59
C PRO A 64 7.43 9.88 -15.42
N ASP A 65 7.80 10.74 -14.46
CA ASP A 65 9.20 11.08 -14.22
C ASP A 65 9.96 9.91 -13.61
N ARG A 66 9.32 9.15 -12.71
CA ARG A 66 9.87 7.89 -12.18
C ARG A 66 10.13 6.87 -13.30
N LEU A 67 9.19 6.71 -14.24
CA LEU A 67 9.35 5.79 -15.37
C LEU A 67 10.50 6.23 -16.29
N LYS A 68 10.60 7.53 -16.58
CA LYS A 68 11.65 8.10 -17.42
C LYS A 68 13.03 7.90 -16.79
N ILE A 69 13.21 8.31 -15.54
CA ILE A 69 14.50 8.24 -14.85
C ILE A 69 14.93 6.78 -14.62
N CYS A 70 14.01 5.88 -14.28
CA CYS A 70 14.34 4.44 -14.18
C CYS A 70 14.67 3.81 -15.54
N SER A 71 14.13 4.34 -16.64
CA SER A 71 14.49 3.90 -18.00
C SER A 71 15.89 4.38 -18.40
N GLU A 72 16.23 5.62 -18.07
CA GLU A 72 17.57 6.19 -18.24
C GLU A 72 18.61 5.43 -17.39
N LEU A 73 18.24 5.07 -16.15
CA LEU A 73 19.07 4.25 -15.28
C LEU A 73 19.31 2.86 -15.89
N ALA A 74 18.25 2.20 -16.38
CA ALA A 74 18.38 0.91 -17.05
C ALA A 74 19.30 0.99 -18.27
N HIS A 75 19.19 2.05 -19.07
CA HIS A 75 20.06 2.28 -20.21
C HIS A 75 21.53 2.44 -19.79
N ALA A 76 21.82 3.19 -18.71
CA ALA A 76 23.19 3.34 -18.20
C ALA A 76 23.81 2.00 -17.78
N PHE A 77 23.05 1.11 -17.13
CA PHE A 77 23.51 -0.24 -16.81
C PHE A 77 23.75 -1.10 -18.06
N ASN A 78 22.95 -0.92 -19.11
CA ASN A 78 23.15 -1.60 -20.39
C ASN A 78 24.43 -1.15 -21.08
N GLU A 79 24.73 0.15 -21.06
CA GLU A 79 25.99 0.69 -21.57
C GLU A 79 27.21 0.21 -20.78
N LEU A 80 27.07 -0.04 -19.48
CA LEU A 80 28.13 -0.66 -18.65
C LEU A 80 28.30 -2.16 -18.88
N GLY A 81 27.43 -2.79 -19.67
CA GLY A 81 27.53 -4.19 -20.06
C GLY A 81 26.83 -5.18 -19.12
N TYR A 82 25.78 -4.77 -18.39
CA TYR A 82 25.03 -5.67 -17.50
C TYR A 82 24.19 -6.70 -18.28
N SER A 83 23.08 -6.28 -18.90
CA SER A 83 22.23 -7.15 -19.72
C SER A 83 21.26 -6.30 -20.56
N PRO A 84 21.16 -6.49 -21.88
CA PRO A 84 20.28 -5.71 -22.74
C PRO A 84 18.78 -5.86 -22.43
N GLU A 85 18.39 -6.85 -21.61
CA GLU A 85 17.01 -7.07 -21.17
C GLU A 85 16.64 -6.27 -19.91
N LEU A 86 17.57 -5.50 -19.33
CA LEU A 86 17.27 -4.67 -18.16
C LEU A 86 16.30 -3.54 -18.55
N SER A 87 15.15 -3.53 -17.91
CA SER A 87 14.10 -2.52 -18.10
C SER A 87 13.82 -1.76 -16.80
N PHE A 88 13.18 -0.59 -16.93
CA PHE A 88 12.80 0.27 -15.79
C PHE A 88 11.98 -0.48 -14.72
N HIS A 89 11.23 -1.52 -15.13
CA HIS A 89 10.37 -2.30 -14.24
C HIS A 89 11.18 -2.96 -13.11
N LYS A 90 12.46 -3.26 -13.34
CA LYS A 90 13.34 -3.89 -12.36
C LYS A 90 13.68 -2.97 -11.18
N PHE A 91 13.70 -1.66 -11.41
CA PHE A 91 13.98 -0.65 -10.39
C PHE A 91 12.71 -0.22 -9.65
N LEU A 92 11.57 -0.17 -10.34
CA LEU A 92 10.28 0.17 -9.72
C LEU A 92 9.68 -0.99 -8.90
N TYR A 93 9.96 -2.22 -9.32
CA TYR A 93 9.49 -3.45 -8.68
C TYR A 93 10.66 -4.43 -8.52
N PRO A 94 11.57 -4.16 -7.58
CA PRO A 94 12.73 -5.00 -7.35
C PRO A 94 12.32 -6.39 -6.88
N SER A 95 12.92 -7.41 -7.50
CA SER A 95 12.86 -8.80 -7.04
C SER A 95 14.19 -9.12 -6.34
N GLU A 96 14.17 -9.94 -5.30
CA GLU A 96 15.36 -10.33 -4.52
C GLU A 96 16.55 -10.75 -5.39
N GLU A 97 16.37 -11.74 -6.28
CA GLU A 97 17.41 -12.21 -7.21
C GLU A 97 17.92 -11.10 -8.15
N GLY A 98 17.01 -10.22 -8.53
CA GLY A 98 17.25 -9.08 -9.39
C GLY A 98 18.12 -8.00 -8.77
N SER A 99 17.76 -7.58 -7.57
CA SER A 99 18.51 -6.62 -6.77
C SER A 99 19.89 -7.18 -6.45
N TYR A 100 19.97 -8.47 -6.08
CA TYR A 100 21.23 -9.15 -5.83
C TYR A 100 22.16 -9.13 -7.04
N ASN A 101 21.66 -9.47 -8.23
CA ASN A 101 22.48 -9.47 -9.44
C ASN A 101 22.96 -8.06 -9.83
N LEU A 102 22.11 -7.03 -9.66
CA LEU A 102 22.49 -5.64 -9.89
C LEU A 102 23.58 -5.18 -8.93
N VAL A 103 23.40 -5.41 -7.63
CA VAL A 103 24.35 -5.07 -6.56
C VAL A 103 25.68 -5.79 -6.78
N ARG A 104 25.65 -7.09 -7.09
CA ARG A 104 26.85 -7.89 -7.39
C ARG A 104 27.60 -7.35 -8.61
N PHE A 105 26.89 -6.97 -9.66
CA PHE A 105 27.50 -6.37 -10.85
C PHE A 105 28.16 -5.02 -10.54
N LEU A 106 27.49 -4.16 -9.78
CA LEU A 106 28.06 -2.88 -9.35
C LEU A 106 29.33 -3.06 -8.52
N VAL A 107 29.35 -3.98 -7.55
CA VAL A 107 30.54 -4.30 -6.77
C VAL A 107 31.69 -4.76 -7.67
N ALA A 108 31.40 -5.62 -8.66
CA ALA A 108 32.41 -6.06 -9.63
C ALA A 108 32.96 -4.89 -10.46
N LYS A 109 32.09 -3.99 -10.93
CA LYS A 109 32.50 -2.82 -11.72
C LYS A 109 33.25 -1.77 -10.92
N LEU A 110 32.87 -1.54 -9.67
CA LEU A 110 33.57 -0.67 -8.72
C LEU A 110 34.94 -1.24 -8.32
N SER A 111 35.06 -2.58 -8.25
CA SER A 111 36.34 -3.26 -8.04
C SER A 111 37.24 -3.16 -9.27
N GLU A 112 36.68 -3.26 -10.48
CA GLU A 112 37.41 -3.06 -11.75
C GLU A 112 37.86 -1.60 -11.95
N SER A 113 37.05 -0.62 -11.52
CA SER A 113 37.40 0.80 -11.60
C SER A 113 38.40 1.23 -10.52
N SER A 114 38.52 0.47 -9.43
CA SER A 114 39.49 0.73 -8.35
C SER A 114 40.79 -0.08 -8.46
N GLY A 115 40.88 -1.11 -9.31
CA GLY A 115 42.08 -1.97 -9.40
C GLY A 115 42.23 -2.73 -10.73
N ALA A 116 43.45 -2.69 -11.28
CA ALA A 116 43.84 -3.23 -12.58
C ALA A 116 43.88 -4.78 -12.68
N ARG A 117 43.50 -5.28 -13.88
CA ARG A 117 43.87 -6.54 -14.58
C ARG A 117 43.58 -7.90 -13.90
N THR A 118 42.71 -8.71 -14.52
CA THR A 118 43.04 -9.92 -15.33
C THR A 118 41.79 -10.75 -15.69
N ALA A 119 41.78 -11.32 -16.90
CA ALA A 119 40.81 -12.31 -17.42
C ALA A 119 41.32 -13.76 -17.18
N PRO A 120 40.67 -14.82 -17.72
CA PRO A 120 39.34 -15.38 -17.48
C PRO A 120 39.42 -16.77 -16.80
N LEU A 121 38.38 -17.21 -16.09
CA LEU A 121 38.31 -18.56 -15.50
C LEU A 121 37.74 -19.60 -16.48
N ARG A 122 38.51 -20.67 -16.70
CA ARG A 122 38.10 -21.94 -17.34
C ARG A 122 37.99 -23.03 -16.27
N ASP A 123 36.91 -23.79 -16.41
CA ASP A 123 36.52 -25.13 -15.92
C ASP A 123 37.59 -26.06 -15.26
N GLY A 124 37.18 -26.85 -14.26
CA GLY A 124 38.01 -27.96 -13.72
C GLY A 124 37.69 -28.53 -12.32
N SER A 125 36.62 -29.33 -12.23
CA SER A 125 36.39 -30.52 -11.38
C SER A 125 37.48 -31.12 -10.44
N ASN A 126 37.05 -31.42 -9.19
CA ASN A 126 37.08 -32.71 -8.45
C ASN A 126 38.38 -33.37 -7.88
N GLY A 127 38.28 -33.89 -6.64
CA GLY A 127 39.08 -35.01 -6.07
C GLY A 127 39.92 -34.69 -4.82
N ARG A 128 39.51 -35.01 -3.58
CA ARG A 128 39.60 -36.30 -2.82
C ARG A 128 41.01 -36.83 -2.48
N ARG A 129 41.31 -36.87 -1.16
CA ARG A 129 41.88 -37.95 -0.30
C ARG A 129 42.95 -37.39 0.67
N ASP A 130 42.79 -37.46 2.00
CA ASP A 130 42.76 -38.59 2.95
C ASP A 130 44.17 -39.09 3.35
N GLY A 131 44.46 -39.17 4.66
CA GLY A 131 45.73 -39.69 5.20
C GLY A 131 46.11 -39.17 6.60
N LYS A 132 45.81 -39.98 7.62
CA LYS A 132 46.17 -39.90 9.06
C LYS A 132 47.58 -40.47 9.35
N GLU A 133 48.15 -40.07 10.51
CA GLU A 133 48.84 -40.85 11.59
C GLU A 133 49.81 -39.89 12.34
N GLU A 134 49.65 -39.50 13.61
CA GLU A 134 49.63 -40.17 14.95
C GLU A 134 50.98 -40.29 15.68
N LEU A 135 50.88 -40.29 17.03
CA LEU A 135 51.87 -40.38 18.14
C LEU A 135 52.40 -39.02 18.66
N GLY A 136 52.28 -38.62 19.94
CA GLY A 136 51.73 -39.18 21.18
C GLY A 136 52.51 -38.60 22.37
N ASP A 137 51.84 -38.18 23.47
CA ASP A 137 52.25 -38.42 24.87
C ASP A 137 51.18 -37.93 25.87
N GLU A 138 51.02 -38.69 26.94
CA GLU A 138 49.97 -38.63 27.96
C GLU A 138 50.22 -37.58 29.07
N GLY A 139 49.12 -37.03 29.58
CA GLY A 139 49.06 -36.27 30.83
C GLY A 139 47.61 -36.13 31.29
N ASP A 140 47.21 -36.93 32.28
CA ASP A 140 45.86 -37.01 32.84
C ASP A 140 45.35 -35.67 33.43
N THR A 141 44.21 -35.18 32.93
CA THR A 141 43.27 -34.32 33.69
C THR A 141 41.82 -34.63 33.30
N VAL A 142 40.99 -34.90 34.31
CA VAL A 142 39.56 -35.29 34.27
C VAL A 142 38.68 -34.23 33.54
N PRO A 143 37.64 -34.61 32.77
CA PRO A 143 36.88 -33.67 31.93
C PRO A 143 35.81 -32.91 32.74
N ILE A 144 35.85 -31.58 32.63
CA ILE A 144 35.02 -30.59 33.37
C ILE A 144 33.62 -30.41 32.74
N ASP A 145 33.39 -30.94 31.54
CA ASP A 145 32.16 -30.65 30.77
C ASP A 145 30.90 -31.36 31.30
N GLU A 146 31.01 -32.53 31.94
CA GLU A 146 29.84 -33.21 32.55
C GLU A 146 29.34 -32.51 33.84
N ILE A 147 30.19 -31.77 34.53
CA ILE A 147 29.81 -31.00 35.73
C ILE A 147 29.09 -29.72 35.34
N LEU A 148 29.46 -29.11 34.21
CA LEU A 148 28.88 -27.84 33.76
C LEU A 148 27.43 -28.01 33.29
N ASP A 149 27.10 -29.11 32.60
CA ASP A 149 25.72 -29.42 32.20
C ASP A 149 24.81 -29.75 33.39
N GLY A 150 25.35 -30.41 34.41
CA GLY A 150 24.64 -30.65 35.67
C GLY A 150 24.31 -29.36 36.42
N PHE A 151 25.26 -28.42 36.51
CA PHE A 151 25.05 -27.13 37.16
C PHE A 151 24.00 -26.26 36.45
N ASN A 152 24.01 -26.24 35.12
CA ASN A 152 23.06 -25.46 34.34
C ASN A 152 21.61 -25.97 34.50
N SER A 153 21.41 -27.29 34.59
CA SER A 153 20.09 -27.88 34.85
C SER A 153 19.53 -27.51 36.23
N VAL A 154 20.37 -27.57 37.27
CA VAL A 154 19.98 -27.19 38.63
C VAL A 154 19.67 -25.69 38.70
N LEU A 155 20.45 -24.84 38.03
CA LEU A 155 20.21 -23.40 37.98
C LEU A 155 18.87 -23.05 37.30
N HIS A 156 18.48 -23.79 36.27
CA HIS A 156 17.17 -23.63 35.62
C HIS A 156 16.02 -24.02 36.55
N ASN A 157 16.18 -25.12 37.31
CA ASN A 157 15.16 -25.58 38.25
C ASN A 157 15.00 -24.63 39.45
N VAL A 158 16.09 -24.06 39.97
CA VAL A 158 16.02 -23.04 41.03
C VAL A 158 15.32 -21.77 40.53
N LYS A 159 15.61 -21.32 39.30
CA LYS A 159 14.92 -20.17 38.69
C LYS A 159 13.43 -20.42 38.45
N LEU A 160 13.00 -21.65 38.21
CA LEU A 160 11.58 -22.00 38.09
C LEU A 160 10.90 -21.98 39.47
N VAL A 161 11.55 -22.51 40.50
CA VAL A 161 11.02 -22.49 41.88
C VAL A 161 10.92 -21.06 42.41
N ASP A 162 11.90 -20.20 42.15
CA ASP A 162 11.87 -18.79 42.55
C ASP A 162 10.73 -18.00 41.88
N LYS A 163 10.42 -18.32 40.61
CA LYS A 163 9.28 -17.73 39.89
C LYS A 163 7.94 -18.21 40.47
N GLU A 164 7.83 -19.47 40.85
CA GLU A 164 6.61 -19.99 41.48
C GLU A 164 6.42 -19.47 42.91
N THR A 165 7.49 -19.26 43.68
CA THR A 165 7.39 -18.67 45.04
C THR A 165 7.06 -17.18 45.00
N ASN A 166 7.62 -16.42 44.05
CA ASN A 166 7.25 -15.01 43.85
C ASN A 166 5.81 -14.87 43.33
N ALA A 167 5.40 -15.71 42.37
CA ALA A 167 4.02 -15.69 41.87
C ALA A 167 2.99 -16.02 42.97
N LYS A 168 3.33 -16.93 43.91
CA LYS A 168 2.50 -17.20 45.08
C LYS A 168 2.51 -16.04 46.07
N GLY A 169 3.66 -15.41 46.31
CA GLY A 169 3.78 -14.22 47.18
C GLY A 169 2.96 -13.03 46.68
N ASP A 170 3.05 -12.72 45.39
CA ASP A 170 2.28 -11.65 44.75
C ASP A 170 0.77 -11.94 44.77
N GLN A 171 0.39 -13.22 44.67
CA GLN A 171 -1.01 -13.64 44.77
C GLN A 171 -1.56 -13.51 46.20
N TYR A 172 -0.77 -13.80 47.24
CA TYR A 172 -1.19 -13.59 48.64
C TYR A 172 -1.27 -12.10 49.01
N SER A 173 -0.38 -11.25 48.47
CA SER A 173 -0.43 -9.79 48.65
C SER A 173 -1.64 -9.16 47.96
N CYS A 174 -1.93 -9.55 46.72
CA CYS A 174 -3.08 -9.04 45.97
C CYS A 174 -4.41 -9.49 46.58
N ILE A 175 -4.47 -10.70 47.14
CA ILE A 175 -5.63 -11.18 47.90
C ILE A 175 -5.77 -10.44 49.24
N SER A 176 -4.68 -10.14 49.96
CA SER A 176 -4.77 -9.40 51.23
C SER A 176 -5.25 -7.95 51.03
N GLU A 177 -4.73 -7.24 50.02
CA GLU A 177 -5.18 -5.89 49.68
C GLU A 177 -6.65 -5.88 49.22
N GLY A 178 -7.05 -6.88 48.41
CA GLY A 178 -8.44 -7.05 48.00
C GLY A 178 -9.39 -7.32 49.18
N VAL A 179 -8.98 -8.13 50.16
CA VAL A 179 -9.78 -8.44 51.35
C VAL A 179 -9.89 -7.25 52.30
N GLU A 180 -8.85 -6.43 52.44
CA GLU A 180 -8.91 -5.19 53.24
C GLU A 180 -9.78 -4.13 52.59
N SER A 181 -9.69 -3.96 51.26
CA SER A 181 -10.56 -3.06 50.51
C SER A 181 -12.03 -3.51 50.54
N SER A 182 -12.31 -4.81 50.40
CA SER A 182 -13.69 -5.34 50.52
C SER A 182 -14.26 -5.17 51.93
N LYS A 183 -13.47 -5.39 52.99
CA LYS A 183 -13.93 -5.15 54.37
C LYS A 183 -14.26 -3.69 54.64
N SER A 184 -13.44 -2.76 54.13
CA SER A 184 -13.72 -1.32 54.20
C SER A 184 -15.03 -0.98 53.49
N ASN A 185 -15.27 -1.57 52.32
CA ASN A 185 -16.46 -1.29 51.52
C ASN A 185 -17.72 -1.87 52.18
N ASP A 186 -17.66 -3.11 52.66
CA ASP A 186 -18.77 -3.76 53.37
C ASP A 186 -19.12 -3.03 54.68
N GLN A 187 -18.12 -2.49 55.38
CA GLN A 187 -18.34 -1.72 56.60
C GLN A 187 -18.99 -0.36 56.31
N ASN A 188 -18.62 0.30 55.21
CA ASN A 188 -19.29 1.53 54.75
C ASN A 188 -20.74 1.26 54.30
N ILE A 189 -20.97 0.15 53.59
CA ILE A 189 -22.33 -0.26 53.15
C ILE A 189 -23.22 -0.57 54.36
N SER A 190 -22.68 -1.26 55.37
CA SER A 190 -23.42 -1.55 56.61
C SER A 190 -23.79 -0.27 57.36
N GLN A 191 -22.88 0.70 57.46
CA GLN A 191 -23.17 2.00 58.09
C GLN A 191 -24.25 2.77 57.33
N HIS A 192 -24.18 2.78 55.99
CA HIS A 192 -25.19 3.44 55.16
C HIS A 192 -26.57 2.77 55.30
N LEU A 193 -26.63 1.44 55.35
CA LEU A 193 -27.89 0.71 55.54
C LEU A 193 -28.48 0.97 56.94
N ASP A 194 -27.65 1.05 57.98
CA ASP A 194 -28.10 1.37 59.34
C ASP A 194 -28.65 2.81 59.43
N GLU A 195 -28.01 3.77 58.75
CA GLU A 195 -28.51 5.16 58.64
C GLU A 195 -29.85 5.22 57.88
N GLU A 196 -29.98 4.48 56.78
CA GLU A 196 -31.21 4.42 55.98
C GLU A 196 -32.36 3.78 56.76
N VAL A 197 -32.10 2.71 57.52
CA VAL A 197 -33.10 2.09 58.40
C VAL A 197 -33.53 3.05 59.51
N GLN A 198 -32.61 3.83 60.08
CA GLN A 198 -32.95 4.85 61.08
C GLN A 198 -33.81 5.98 60.47
N LEU A 199 -33.50 6.43 59.26
CA LEU A 199 -34.30 7.43 58.54
C LEU A 199 -35.70 6.93 58.20
N LEU A 200 -35.82 5.70 57.70
CA LEU A 200 -37.10 5.07 57.39
C LEU A 200 -37.96 4.86 58.64
N LYS A 201 -37.33 4.51 59.77
CA LYS A 201 -38.01 4.37 61.05
C LYS A 201 -38.54 5.73 61.55
N ALA A 202 -37.72 6.78 61.48
CA ALA A 202 -38.16 8.14 61.82
C ALA A 202 -39.30 8.63 60.89
N ALA A 203 -39.23 8.33 59.59
CA ALA A 203 -40.27 8.65 58.63
C ALA A 203 -41.60 7.91 58.94
N ALA A 204 -41.52 6.63 59.30
CA ALA A 204 -42.70 5.85 59.70
C ALA A 204 -43.32 6.40 61.00
N GLU A 205 -42.52 6.80 61.98
CA GLU A 205 -42.99 7.42 63.22
C GLU A 205 -43.71 8.76 62.96
N MET A 206 -43.19 9.60 62.04
CA MET A 206 -43.84 10.87 61.65
C MET A 206 -45.16 10.67 60.90
N VAL A 207 -45.27 9.64 60.04
CA VAL A 207 -46.50 9.34 59.28
C VAL A 207 -47.56 8.67 60.15
N CYS A 208 -47.15 7.91 61.17
CA CYS A 208 -48.05 7.22 62.10
C CYS A 208 -48.45 8.09 63.31
N ASP A 209 -47.91 9.30 63.47
CA ASP A 209 -48.33 10.22 64.51
C ASP A 209 -49.70 10.85 64.18
N SER A 210 -50.63 10.75 65.12
CA SER A 210 -51.99 11.31 65.02
C SER A 210 -52.18 12.55 65.90
N GLN A 211 -51.14 12.97 66.64
CA GLN A 211 -51.16 14.09 67.57
C GLN A 211 -50.78 15.43 66.92
N HIS A 212 -49.95 15.42 65.87
CA HIS A 212 -49.49 16.64 65.19
C HIS A 212 -49.85 16.61 63.70
N PRO A 213 -50.31 17.74 63.12
CA PRO A 213 -50.46 17.87 61.67
C PRO A 213 -49.12 17.69 60.95
N VAL A 214 -49.16 17.20 59.71
CA VAL A 214 -47.98 16.99 58.86
C VAL A 214 -47.12 18.26 58.72
N GLU A 215 -47.75 19.44 58.73
CA GLU A 215 -47.09 20.75 58.68
C GLU A 215 -46.08 20.95 59.82
N PHE A 216 -46.36 20.46 61.03
CA PHE A 216 -45.45 20.57 62.18
C PHE A 216 -44.12 19.84 61.96
N TYR A 217 -44.16 18.64 61.38
CA TYR A 217 -42.95 17.87 61.07
C TYR A 217 -42.18 18.45 59.88
N ILE A 218 -42.89 19.05 58.91
CA ILE A 218 -42.26 19.80 57.82
C ILE A 218 -41.48 20.99 58.38
N ASP A 219 -42.07 21.76 59.30
CA ASP A 219 -41.40 22.91 59.92
C ASP A 219 -40.19 22.49 60.75
N GLN A 220 -40.27 21.40 61.52
CA GLN A 220 -39.14 20.87 62.29
C GLN A 220 -37.99 20.37 61.39
N LEU A 221 -38.31 19.68 60.28
CA LEU A 221 -37.31 19.26 59.31
C LEU A 221 -36.69 20.46 58.59
N ASN A 222 -37.49 21.47 58.26
CA ASN A 222 -37.00 22.73 57.69
C ASN A 222 -36.06 23.45 58.65
N GLU A 223 -36.40 23.53 59.95
CA GLU A 223 -35.52 24.13 60.97
C GLU A 223 -34.19 23.35 61.10
N GLN A 224 -34.21 22.02 61.01
CA GLN A 224 -32.98 21.21 60.98
C GLN A 224 -32.17 21.42 59.69
N VAL A 225 -32.83 21.58 58.55
CA VAL A 225 -32.17 21.91 57.28
C VAL A 225 -31.57 23.30 57.34
N GLU A 226 -32.28 24.28 57.91
CA GLU A 226 -31.80 25.64 58.12
C GLU A 226 -30.60 25.68 59.08
N ALA A 227 -30.65 24.93 60.19
CA ALA A 227 -29.52 24.81 61.11
C ALA A 227 -28.29 24.15 60.44
N LYS A 228 -28.49 23.08 59.67
CA LYS A 228 -27.40 22.42 58.91
C LYS A 228 -26.84 23.32 57.81
N THR A 229 -27.68 24.06 57.10
CA THR A 229 -27.23 25.01 56.06
C THR A 229 -26.49 26.20 56.66
N HIS A 230 -26.89 26.69 57.83
CA HIS A 230 -26.13 27.70 58.57
C HIS A 230 -24.75 27.17 58.96
N ARG A 231 -24.68 25.96 59.52
CA ARG A 231 -23.41 25.31 59.88
C ARG A 231 -22.50 25.08 58.67
N LEU A 232 -23.06 24.71 57.52
CA LEU A 232 -22.29 24.58 56.26
C LEU A 232 -21.72 25.92 55.81
N LYS A 233 -22.49 27.01 55.91
CA LYS A 233 -22.01 28.36 55.59
C LYS A 233 -20.94 28.84 56.57
N GLU A 234 -21.09 28.55 57.86
CA GLU A 234 -20.05 28.81 58.85
C GLU A 234 -18.77 28.04 58.51
N LEU A 235 -18.87 26.74 58.22
CA LEU A 235 -17.73 25.90 57.85
C LEU A 235 -17.08 26.36 56.53
N GLU A 236 -17.88 26.77 55.55
CA GLU A 236 -17.41 27.37 54.30
C GLU A 236 -16.67 28.70 54.58
N SER A 237 -17.17 29.51 55.51
CA SER A 237 -16.50 30.74 55.91
C SER A 237 -15.20 30.48 56.66
N GLU A 238 -15.15 29.47 57.53
CA GLU A 238 -13.94 29.02 58.23
C GLU A 238 -12.91 28.42 57.26
N TRP A 239 -13.37 27.62 56.29
CA TRP A 239 -12.56 27.07 55.22
C TRP A 239 -11.96 28.19 54.37
N ASN A 240 -12.78 29.13 53.88
CA ASN A 240 -12.30 30.25 53.08
C ASN A 240 -11.34 31.16 53.87
N ALA A 241 -11.60 31.37 55.17
CA ALA A 241 -10.74 32.15 56.05
C ALA A 241 -9.36 31.50 56.29
N THR A 242 -9.27 30.17 56.19
CA THR A 242 -8.02 29.42 56.33
C THR A 242 -7.32 29.17 54.99
N GLU A 243 -8.07 28.93 53.92
CA GLU A 243 -7.56 28.69 52.56
C GLU A 243 -6.85 29.92 51.99
N GLY A 244 -7.45 31.11 52.10
CA GLY A 244 -6.85 32.36 51.63
C GLY A 244 -5.42 32.61 52.12
N PRO A 245 -5.15 32.63 53.45
CA PRO A 245 -3.79 32.83 53.96
C PRO A 245 -2.84 31.67 53.64
N LEU A 246 -3.33 30.44 53.48
CA LEU A 246 -2.50 29.31 53.05
C LEU A 246 -2.10 29.41 51.58
N LEU A 247 -3.02 29.81 50.69
CA LEU A 247 -2.74 30.09 49.28
C LEU A 247 -1.78 31.27 49.14
N GLU A 248 -1.96 32.33 49.93
CA GLU A 248 -1.07 33.48 49.93
C GLU A 248 0.34 33.09 50.44
N LYS A 249 0.43 32.28 51.50
CA LYS A 249 1.72 31.72 51.95
C LYS A 249 2.36 30.84 50.87
N LYS A 250 1.60 29.97 50.21
CA LYS A 250 2.10 29.15 49.10
C LYS A 250 2.64 30.03 47.98
N ARG A 251 1.88 31.04 47.54
CA ARG A 251 2.28 31.99 46.52
C ARG A 251 3.55 32.74 46.90
N ASN A 252 3.66 33.20 48.15
CA ASN A 252 4.85 33.89 48.65
C ASN A 252 6.07 32.96 48.73
N LEU A 253 5.90 31.70 49.14
CA LEU A 253 6.94 30.69 49.13
C LEU A 253 7.39 30.37 47.70
N GLU A 254 6.44 30.22 46.77
CA GLU A 254 6.73 30.00 45.35
C GLU A 254 7.48 31.19 44.73
N GLN A 255 7.09 32.43 45.02
CA GLN A 255 7.80 33.62 44.57
C GLN A 255 9.19 33.76 45.18
N SER A 256 9.34 33.43 46.47
CA SER A 256 10.65 33.38 47.13
C SER A 256 11.55 32.29 46.52
N LEU A 257 10.99 31.13 46.20
CA LEU A 257 11.72 30.03 45.56
C LEU A 257 12.12 30.39 44.13
N PHE A 258 11.26 31.11 43.40
CA PHE A 258 11.56 31.67 42.07
C PHE A 258 12.66 32.73 42.11
N SER A 259 12.75 33.51 43.19
CA SER A 259 13.78 34.54 43.35
C SER A 259 15.12 33.97 43.82
N LEU A 260 15.10 32.93 44.66
CA LEU A 260 16.32 32.22 45.09
C LEU A 260 16.95 31.37 43.99
N TYR A 261 16.14 30.79 43.10
CA TYR A 261 16.60 29.87 42.05
C TYR A 261 16.01 30.20 40.67
N PRO A 262 16.31 31.40 40.11
CA PRO A 262 15.67 31.89 38.88
C PRO A 262 15.94 31.02 37.64
N GLU A 263 17.09 30.35 37.60
CA GLU A 263 17.48 29.47 36.50
C GLU A 263 16.64 28.18 36.50
N ALA A 264 16.62 27.45 37.62
CA ALA A 264 15.83 26.22 37.78
C ALA A 264 14.31 26.47 37.66
N SER A 265 13.82 27.60 38.16
CA SER A 265 12.41 27.97 38.02
C SER A 265 12.03 28.37 36.59
N GLY A 266 12.95 28.99 35.84
CA GLY A 266 12.81 29.26 34.42
C GLY A 266 12.73 27.98 33.59
N GLU A 267 13.56 26.98 33.89
CA GLU A 267 13.50 25.66 33.24
C GLU A 267 12.19 24.94 33.52
N LEU A 268 11.69 24.99 34.76
CA LEU A 268 10.41 24.39 35.12
C LEU A 268 9.23 25.00 34.35
N VAL A 269 9.22 26.32 34.17
CA VAL A 269 8.19 26.99 33.36
C VAL A 269 8.31 26.62 31.89
N ARG A 270 9.54 26.58 31.35
CA ARG A 270 9.78 26.14 29.97
C ARG A 270 9.27 24.72 29.74
N MET A 271 9.58 23.79 30.63
CA MET A 271 9.09 22.41 30.56
C MET A 271 7.56 22.34 30.65
N LYS A 272 6.92 23.13 31.53
CA LYS A 272 5.45 23.19 31.61
C LYS A 272 4.84 23.67 30.29
N LEU A 273 5.37 24.75 29.73
CA LEU A 273 4.90 25.30 28.46
C LEU A 273 5.09 24.30 27.30
N GLU A 274 6.24 23.61 27.28
CA GLU A 274 6.52 22.54 26.32
C GLU A 274 5.53 21.39 26.48
N THR A 275 5.23 20.94 27.71
CA THR A 275 4.23 19.89 27.94
C THR A 275 2.83 20.30 27.51
N GLU A 276 2.41 21.54 27.77
CA GLU A 276 1.12 22.06 27.32
C GLU A 276 1.05 22.14 25.78
N CYS A 277 2.15 22.56 25.14
CA CYS A 277 2.27 22.59 23.69
C CYS A 277 2.16 21.18 23.08
N VAL A 278 2.88 20.21 23.64
CA VAL A 278 2.82 18.80 23.19
C VAL A 278 1.41 18.22 23.40
N LEU A 279 0.75 18.49 24.53
CA LEU A 279 -0.62 18.03 24.78
C LEU A 279 -1.62 18.63 23.79
N ALA A 280 -1.46 19.90 23.41
CA ALA A 280 -2.27 20.51 22.37
C ALA A 280 -2.04 19.85 21.00
N GLU A 281 -0.78 19.56 20.64
CA GLU A 281 -0.45 18.85 19.40
C GLU A 281 -1.05 17.44 19.36
N ILE A 282 -0.95 16.68 20.46
CA ILE A 282 -1.56 15.34 20.56
C ILE A 282 -3.06 15.41 20.29
N LYS A 283 -3.79 16.35 20.90
CA LYS A 283 -5.22 16.53 20.63
C LYS A 283 -5.51 16.79 19.16
N THR A 284 -4.73 17.67 18.51
CA THR A 284 -4.92 17.93 17.07
C THR A 284 -4.67 16.69 16.22
N ARG A 285 -3.66 15.87 16.56
CA ARG A 285 -3.34 14.64 15.85
C ARG A 285 -4.39 13.55 16.08
N GLU A 286 -4.97 13.46 17.27
CA GLU A 286 -6.10 12.57 17.56
C GLU A 286 -7.34 12.94 16.73
N GLU A 287 -7.64 14.23 16.59
CA GLU A 287 -8.72 14.71 15.72
C GLU A 287 -8.46 14.40 14.25
N GLU A 288 -7.21 14.58 13.77
CA GLU A 288 -6.80 14.20 12.42
C GLU A 288 -6.92 12.70 12.18
N LEU A 289 -6.46 11.87 13.12
CA LEU A 289 -6.60 10.42 13.05
C LEU A 289 -8.07 9.99 13.01
N SER A 290 -8.93 10.65 13.79
CA SER A 290 -10.38 10.42 13.76
C SER A 290 -10.97 10.75 12.39
N LYS A 291 -10.61 11.89 11.79
CA LYS A 291 -11.02 12.29 10.43
C LYS A 291 -10.53 11.30 9.38
N LEU A 292 -9.24 10.97 9.38
CA LEU A 292 -8.64 10.02 8.43
C LEU A 292 -9.27 8.63 8.54
N SER A 293 -9.55 8.15 9.75
CA SER A 293 -10.25 6.89 9.99
C SER A 293 -11.67 6.91 9.44
N GLN A 294 -12.39 8.02 9.58
CA GLN A 294 -13.72 8.19 9.01
C GLN A 294 -13.67 8.19 7.47
N ASP A 295 -12.69 8.85 6.88
CA ASP A 295 -12.53 8.92 5.43
C ASP A 295 -12.10 7.58 4.82
N LEU A 296 -11.25 6.82 5.53
CA LEU A 296 -10.94 5.44 5.17
C LEU A 296 -12.19 4.55 5.12
N LYS A 297 -13.14 4.75 6.05
CA LYS A 297 -14.43 4.03 6.05
C LYS A 297 -15.36 4.47 4.92
N LYS A 298 -15.30 5.74 4.51
CA LYS A 298 -16.10 6.29 3.40
C LYS A 298 -15.59 5.85 2.02
N GLN A 299 -14.32 5.45 1.91
CA GLN A 299 -13.78 5.02 0.63
C GLN A 299 -14.53 3.79 0.08
N PRO A 300 -14.86 3.79 -1.22
CA PRO A 300 -15.49 2.64 -1.85
C PRO A 300 -14.54 1.44 -1.74
N LYS A 301 -15.05 0.34 -1.17
CA LYS A 301 -14.26 -0.90 -1.02
C LYS A 301 -13.91 -1.42 -2.40
N LEU A 302 -12.63 -1.25 -2.79
CA LEU A 302 -12.12 -1.80 -4.02
C LEU A 302 -12.28 -3.33 -4.01
N PRO A 303 -12.57 -3.95 -5.16
CA PRO A 303 -12.55 -5.39 -5.30
C PRO A 303 -11.22 -5.96 -4.77
N PRO A 304 -11.24 -7.15 -4.15
CA PRO A 304 -10.01 -7.77 -3.68
C PRO A 304 -8.99 -7.89 -4.81
N ARG A 305 -7.69 -7.71 -4.50
CA ARG A 305 -6.58 -7.87 -5.46
C ARG A 305 -6.70 -9.14 -6.32
N ARG A 306 -7.19 -10.23 -5.73
CA ARG A 306 -7.47 -11.49 -6.41
C ARG A 306 -8.40 -11.34 -7.63
N SER A 307 -9.44 -10.52 -7.54
CA SER A 307 -10.37 -10.26 -8.64
C SER A 307 -9.69 -9.57 -9.82
N TYR A 308 -8.81 -8.60 -9.54
CA TYR A 308 -8.01 -7.95 -10.59
C TYR A 308 -7.03 -8.93 -11.24
N ILE A 309 -6.39 -9.79 -10.45
CA ILE A 309 -5.49 -10.83 -10.97
C ILE A 309 -6.26 -11.81 -11.86
N GLU A 310 -7.39 -12.33 -11.39
CA GLU A 310 -8.24 -13.24 -12.17
C GLU A 310 -8.63 -12.59 -13.50
N ARG A 311 -9.11 -11.33 -13.49
CA ARG A 311 -9.44 -10.57 -14.71
C ARG A 311 -8.25 -10.41 -15.65
N VAL A 312 -7.07 -10.03 -15.14
CA VAL A 312 -5.86 -9.90 -15.96
C VAL A 312 -5.45 -11.25 -16.56
N THR A 313 -5.56 -12.34 -15.79
CA THR A 313 -5.25 -13.67 -16.31
C THR A 313 -6.24 -14.12 -17.38
N GLU A 314 -7.53 -13.78 -17.25
CA GLU A 314 -8.54 -14.04 -18.29
C GLU A 314 -8.27 -13.25 -19.56
N ILE A 315 -7.98 -11.94 -19.44
CA ILE A 315 -7.60 -11.10 -20.58
C ILE A 315 -6.37 -11.70 -21.28
N THR A 316 -5.36 -12.14 -20.52
CA THR A 316 -4.16 -12.76 -21.08
C THR A 316 -4.47 -14.07 -21.80
N LYS A 317 -5.33 -14.92 -21.24
CA LYS A 317 -5.78 -16.16 -21.88
C LYS A 317 -6.54 -15.88 -23.18
N ASN A 318 -7.42 -14.87 -23.17
CA ASN A 318 -8.20 -14.49 -24.34
C ASN A 318 -7.33 -13.90 -25.44
N SER A 319 -6.35 -13.06 -25.10
CA SER A 319 -5.37 -12.53 -26.06
C SER A 319 -4.61 -13.67 -26.76
N ARG A 320 -4.13 -14.68 -26.03
CA ARG A 320 -3.48 -15.85 -26.64
C ARG A 320 -4.40 -16.66 -27.56
N LYS A 321 -5.69 -16.77 -27.21
CA LYS A 321 -6.68 -17.43 -28.09
C LYS A 321 -6.89 -16.61 -29.37
N GLN A 322 -7.03 -15.30 -29.23
CA GLN A 322 -7.17 -14.38 -30.37
C GLN A 322 -5.95 -14.47 -31.29
N ASP A 323 -4.71 -14.51 -30.77
CA ASP A 323 -3.51 -14.67 -31.59
C ASP A 323 -3.55 -15.96 -32.42
N ASN A 324 -3.94 -17.08 -31.81
CA ASN A 324 -4.08 -18.35 -32.51
C ASN A 324 -5.17 -18.31 -33.58
N ASP A 325 -6.30 -17.69 -33.29
CA ASP A 325 -7.40 -17.54 -34.25
C ASP A 325 -7.01 -16.59 -35.39
N ILE A 326 -6.28 -15.51 -35.12
CA ILE A 326 -5.72 -14.61 -36.14
C ILE A 326 -4.78 -15.40 -37.07
N GLN A 327 -3.88 -16.21 -36.51
CA GLN A 327 -2.98 -17.04 -37.33
C GLN A 327 -3.76 -18.03 -38.22
N ARG A 328 -4.85 -18.62 -37.69
CA ARG A 328 -5.74 -19.48 -38.48
C ARG A 328 -6.40 -18.69 -39.62
N ILE A 329 -7.01 -17.54 -39.32
CA ILE A 329 -7.67 -16.69 -40.31
C ILE A 329 -6.69 -16.24 -41.39
N LEU A 330 -5.45 -15.90 -41.02
CA LEU A 330 -4.41 -15.51 -41.99
C LEU A 330 -4.05 -16.67 -42.92
N LYS A 331 -3.94 -17.89 -42.40
CA LYS A 331 -3.71 -19.08 -43.20
C LYS A 331 -4.88 -19.34 -44.16
N ASP A 332 -6.11 -19.34 -43.65
CA ASP A 332 -7.31 -19.58 -44.45
C ASP A 332 -7.48 -18.48 -45.53
N THR A 333 -7.20 -17.22 -45.20
CA THR A 333 -7.22 -16.10 -46.16
C THR A 333 -6.18 -16.31 -47.27
N ARG A 334 -4.98 -16.78 -46.93
CA ARG A 334 -3.94 -17.09 -47.92
C ARG A 334 -4.35 -18.25 -48.82
N GLU A 335 -4.94 -19.30 -48.26
CA GLU A 335 -5.45 -20.45 -49.02
C GLU A 335 -6.56 -20.01 -49.98
N LEU A 336 -7.55 -19.24 -49.52
CA LEU A 336 -8.61 -18.68 -50.36
C LEU A 336 -8.06 -17.78 -51.48
N GLN A 337 -7.02 -16.99 -51.21
CA GLN A 337 -6.39 -16.17 -52.24
C GLN A 337 -5.72 -17.03 -53.32
N LEU A 338 -5.06 -18.14 -52.93
CA LEU A 338 -4.44 -19.07 -53.87
C LEU A 338 -5.49 -19.81 -54.70
N GLU A 339 -6.59 -20.26 -54.08
CA GLU A 339 -7.71 -20.88 -54.79
C GLU A 339 -8.36 -19.90 -55.77
N SER A 340 -8.60 -18.66 -55.35
CA SER A 340 -9.13 -17.59 -56.22
C SER A 340 -8.25 -17.36 -57.44
N ASN A 341 -6.94 -17.21 -57.23
CA ASN A 341 -5.97 -17.06 -58.32
C ASN A 341 -5.96 -18.28 -59.24
N THR A 342 -5.99 -19.49 -58.69
CA THR A 342 -6.01 -20.74 -59.45
C THR A 342 -7.26 -20.84 -60.34
N ILE A 343 -8.42 -20.49 -59.80
CA ILE A 343 -9.69 -20.48 -60.54
C ILE A 343 -9.64 -19.42 -61.66
N GLN A 344 -9.13 -18.22 -61.37
CA GLN A 344 -9.01 -17.14 -62.34
C GLN A 344 -8.06 -17.51 -63.49
N GLU A 345 -6.90 -18.10 -63.18
CA GLU A 345 -5.97 -18.58 -64.20
C GLU A 345 -6.58 -19.69 -65.05
N ARG A 346 -7.29 -20.64 -64.43
CA ARG A 346 -7.99 -21.71 -65.15
C ARG A 346 -9.06 -21.16 -66.07
N LEU A 347 -9.83 -20.16 -65.62
CA LEU A 347 -10.82 -19.46 -66.44
C LEU A 347 -10.16 -18.80 -67.65
N ASN A 348 -9.09 -18.02 -67.43
CA ASN A 348 -8.37 -17.32 -68.51
C ASN A 348 -7.81 -18.31 -69.54
N ARG A 349 -7.19 -19.41 -69.11
CA ARG A 349 -6.66 -20.46 -69.99
C ARG A 349 -7.78 -21.13 -70.80
N THR A 350 -8.88 -21.51 -70.13
CA THR A 350 -10.01 -22.21 -70.78
C THR A 350 -10.70 -21.29 -71.78
N TYR A 351 -10.94 -20.03 -71.41
CA TYR A 351 -11.51 -19.04 -72.31
C TYR A 351 -10.63 -18.81 -73.53
N ALA A 352 -9.31 -18.65 -73.35
CA ALA A 352 -8.40 -18.45 -74.49
C ALA A 352 -8.50 -19.57 -75.53
N VAL A 353 -8.57 -20.84 -75.08
CA VAL A 353 -8.74 -22.00 -75.96
C VAL A 353 -10.11 -22.01 -76.64
N VAL A 354 -11.19 -21.79 -75.89
CA VAL A 354 -12.56 -21.78 -76.45
C VAL A 354 -12.73 -20.61 -77.42
N ASN A 355 -12.23 -19.43 -77.07
CA ASN A 355 -12.27 -18.24 -77.91
C ASN A 355 -11.54 -18.47 -79.24
N GLU A 356 -10.32 -19.02 -79.22
CA GLU A 356 -9.55 -19.31 -80.43
C GLU A 356 -10.22 -20.40 -81.30
N THR A 357 -10.73 -21.47 -80.70
CA THR A 357 -11.38 -22.56 -81.46
C THR A 357 -12.67 -22.09 -82.12
N VAL A 358 -13.54 -21.39 -81.38
CA VAL A 358 -14.79 -20.85 -81.92
C VAL A 358 -14.51 -19.75 -82.94
N PHE A 359 -13.49 -18.91 -82.74
CA PHE A 359 -13.08 -17.89 -83.71
C PHE A 359 -12.62 -18.48 -85.05
N ARG A 360 -11.87 -19.59 -85.03
CA ARG A 360 -11.46 -20.29 -86.25
C ARG A 360 -12.64 -20.83 -87.04
N GLU A 361 -13.62 -21.42 -86.37
CA GLU A 361 -14.83 -21.95 -87.02
C GLU A 361 -15.78 -20.84 -87.48
N ALA A 362 -15.85 -19.72 -86.75
CA ALA A 362 -16.61 -18.54 -87.15
C ALA A 362 -16.12 -17.93 -88.48
N LYS A 363 -14.87 -18.17 -88.90
CA LYS A 363 -14.41 -17.75 -90.23
C LYS A 363 -15.08 -18.52 -91.37
N LYS A 364 -15.59 -19.73 -91.11
CA LYS A 364 -16.09 -20.67 -92.12
C LYS A 364 -17.61 -20.66 -92.25
N ASP A 365 -18.34 -20.48 -91.15
CA ASP A 365 -19.80 -20.65 -91.10
C ASP A 365 -20.53 -19.44 -90.47
N ARG A 366 -21.78 -19.19 -90.89
CA ARG A 366 -22.65 -18.15 -90.35
C ARG A 366 -23.17 -18.50 -88.95
N VAL A 367 -23.49 -19.77 -88.67
CA VAL A 367 -23.95 -20.19 -87.33
C VAL A 367 -22.81 -20.09 -86.33
N ALA A 368 -21.60 -20.53 -86.72
CA ALA A 368 -20.40 -20.37 -85.90
C ALA A 368 -20.07 -18.88 -85.56
N ARG A 369 -20.33 -17.92 -86.47
CA ARG A 369 -20.21 -16.48 -86.16
C ARG A 369 -21.17 -16.01 -85.08
N GLN A 370 -22.40 -16.54 -85.11
CA GLN A 370 -23.39 -16.20 -84.09
C GLN A 370 -23.01 -16.80 -82.74
N ALA A 371 -22.49 -18.04 -82.73
CA ALA A 371 -21.93 -18.68 -81.53
C ALA A 371 -20.75 -17.87 -80.95
N TYR A 372 -19.84 -17.37 -81.80
CA TYR A 372 -18.72 -16.52 -81.36
C TYR A 372 -19.21 -15.24 -80.66
N ARG A 373 -20.18 -14.53 -81.24
CA ARG A 373 -20.76 -13.32 -80.62
C ARG A 373 -21.40 -13.62 -79.27
N LEU A 374 -22.13 -14.74 -79.17
CA LEU A 374 -22.74 -15.18 -77.92
C LEU A 374 -21.67 -15.53 -76.87
N LEU A 375 -20.59 -16.20 -77.27
CA LEU A 375 -19.47 -16.51 -76.37
C LEU A 375 -18.83 -15.24 -75.80
N THR A 376 -18.50 -14.26 -76.64
CA THR A 376 -17.91 -12.98 -76.19
C THR A 376 -18.88 -12.23 -75.28
N TYR A 377 -20.16 -12.14 -75.66
CA TYR A 377 -21.18 -11.51 -74.83
C TYR A 377 -21.33 -12.18 -73.46
N ILE A 378 -21.31 -13.53 -73.42
CA ILE A 378 -21.39 -14.29 -72.17
C ILE A 378 -20.20 -13.94 -71.28
N HIS A 379 -18.98 -13.95 -71.81
CA HIS A 379 -17.78 -13.63 -71.04
C HIS A 379 -17.79 -12.19 -70.51
N GLU A 380 -18.13 -11.20 -71.34
CA GLU A 380 -18.27 -9.81 -70.92
C GLU A 380 -19.37 -9.63 -69.86
N SER A 381 -20.50 -10.33 -70.01
CA SER A 381 -21.60 -10.24 -69.03
C SER A 381 -21.22 -10.84 -67.68
N PHE A 382 -20.48 -11.95 -67.64
CA PHE A 382 -19.99 -12.53 -66.39
C PHE A 382 -18.91 -11.67 -65.73
N GLU A 383 -18.05 -11.02 -66.51
CA GLU A 383 -17.07 -10.06 -65.99
C GLU A 383 -17.77 -8.87 -65.32
N GLN A 384 -18.76 -8.28 -65.98
CA GLN A 384 -19.58 -7.21 -65.41
C GLN A 384 -20.31 -7.65 -64.13
N ILE A 385 -20.87 -8.87 -64.11
CA ILE A 385 -21.52 -9.42 -62.91
C ILE A 385 -20.51 -9.54 -61.76
N ALA A 386 -19.33 -10.10 -62.01
CA ALA A 386 -18.29 -10.25 -60.99
C ALA A 386 -17.85 -8.88 -60.42
N GLU A 387 -17.62 -7.89 -61.27
CA GLU A 387 -17.28 -6.53 -60.84
C GLU A 387 -18.37 -5.90 -59.97
N LYS A 388 -19.64 -6.02 -60.37
CA LYS A 388 -20.78 -5.48 -59.61
C LYS A 388 -20.99 -6.19 -58.27
N VAL A 389 -20.75 -7.50 -58.20
CA VAL A 389 -20.78 -8.24 -56.93
C VAL A 389 -19.69 -7.74 -55.99
N LEU A 390 -18.45 -7.60 -56.47
CA LEU A 390 -17.32 -7.10 -55.67
C LEU A 390 -17.50 -5.63 -55.23
N ALA A 391 -18.07 -4.79 -56.09
CA ALA A 391 -18.39 -3.39 -55.73
C ALA A 391 -19.50 -3.33 -54.67
N THR A 392 -20.57 -4.12 -54.83
CA THR A 392 -21.65 -4.22 -53.84
C THR A 392 -21.13 -4.71 -52.49
N ASP A 393 -20.25 -5.70 -52.48
CA ASP A 393 -19.66 -6.22 -51.24
C ASP A 393 -18.80 -5.18 -50.51
N ARG A 394 -17.98 -4.41 -51.26
CA ARG A 394 -17.21 -3.28 -50.69
C ARG A 394 -18.12 -2.23 -50.06
N MET A 395 -19.15 -1.78 -50.78
CA MET A 395 -20.11 -0.81 -50.26
C MET A 395 -20.87 -1.36 -49.04
N ARG A 396 -21.22 -2.65 -49.01
CA ARG A 396 -21.88 -3.28 -47.87
C ARG A 396 -20.97 -3.29 -46.63
N ARG A 397 -19.68 -3.60 -46.79
CA ARG A 397 -18.71 -3.55 -45.69
C ARG A 397 -18.54 -2.14 -45.14
N GLU A 398 -18.41 -1.14 -46.02
CA GLU A 398 -18.33 0.27 -45.61
C GLU A 398 -19.60 0.73 -44.89
N ALA A 399 -20.79 0.34 -45.37
CA ALA A 399 -22.06 0.64 -44.72
C ALA A 399 -22.13 0.03 -43.30
N ALA A 400 -21.75 -1.24 -43.15
CA ALA A 400 -21.70 -1.90 -41.85
C ALA A 400 -20.70 -1.22 -40.89
N ASP A 401 -19.54 -0.77 -41.39
CA ASP A 401 -18.58 0.00 -40.59
C ASP A 401 -19.14 1.35 -40.12
N TYR A 402 -19.88 2.05 -40.99
CA TYR A 402 -20.56 3.29 -40.60
C TYR A 402 -21.69 3.03 -39.60
N GLU A 403 -22.48 1.97 -39.77
CA GLU A 403 -23.51 1.55 -38.82
C GLU A 403 -22.89 1.22 -37.44
N ALA A 404 -21.77 0.49 -37.41
CA ALA A 404 -21.06 0.18 -36.18
C ALA A 404 -20.53 1.45 -35.49
N LYS A 405 -19.95 2.39 -36.25
CA LYS A 405 -19.51 3.69 -35.73
C LYS A 405 -20.67 4.50 -35.17
N LEU A 406 -21.82 4.53 -35.87
CA LEU A 406 -23.04 5.19 -35.40
C LEU A 406 -23.57 4.54 -34.11
N ALA A 407 -23.57 3.22 -34.02
CA ALA A 407 -23.98 2.51 -32.80
C ALA A 407 -23.11 2.87 -31.59
N ILE A 408 -21.79 2.93 -31.78
CA ILE A 408 -20.85 3.36 -30.74
C ILE A 408 -21.09 4.82 -30.34
N LEU A 409 -21.28 5.72 -31.31
CA LEU A 409 -21.56 7.13 -31.04
C LEU A 409 -22.90 7.32 -30.32
N ASN A 410 -23.95 6.59 -30.68
CA ASN A 410 -25.23 6.63 -29.98
C ASN A 410 -25.11 6.11 -28.55
N ALA A 411 -24.37 5.01 -28.34
CA ALA A 411 -24.12 4.47 -26.99
C ALA A 411 -23.26 5.40 -26.13
N ARG A 412 -22.35 6.16 -26.75
CA ARG A 412 -21.49 7.15 -26.10
C ARG A 412 -22.15 8.51 -25.94
N SER A 413 -23.16 8.85 -26.76
CA SER A 413 -23.84 10.14 -26.67
C SER A 413 -24.35 10.30 -25.25
N MET A 414 -23.69 11.19 -24.51
CA MET A 414 -24.09 11.55 -23.16
C MET A 414 -25.56 11.92 -23.27
N ASN A 415 -26.39 11.38 -22.37
CA ASN A 415 -27.81 11.69 -22.36
C ASN A 415 -27.97 13.21 -22.42
N MET A 416 -28.26 13.77 -23.59
CA MET A 416 -28.28 15.22 -23.80
C MET A 416 -29.29 15.86 -22.82
N SER A 417 -30.35 15.11 -22.48
CA SER A 417 -31.28 15.41 -21.39
C SER A 417 -30.59 15.60 -20.04
N LYS A 418 -29.73 14.68 -19.61
CA LYS A 418 -29.03 14.77 -18.32
C LYS A 418 -28.04 15.93 -18.30
N LEU A 419 -27.31 16.15 -19.40
CA LEU A 419 -26.39 17.28 -19.50
C LEU A 419 -27.14 18.62 -19.46
N GLN A 420 -28.32 18.68 -20.07
CA GLN A 420 -29.20 19.84 -20.03
C GLN A 420 -29.78 20.06 -18.63
N GLU A 421 -30.22 18.99 -17.95
CA GLU A 421 -30.70 19.02 -16.57
C GLU A 421 -29.62 19.52 -15.60
N ASP A 422 -28.38 19.02 -15.72
CA ASP A 422 -27.25 19.46 -14.89
C ASP A 422 -26.90 20.94 -15.13
N LEU A 423 -26.93 21.37 -16.40
CA LEU A 423 -26.68 22.77 -16.78
C LEU A 423 -27.75 23.69 -16.20
N ASP A 424 -29.02 23.31 -16.29
CA ASP A 424 -30.13 24.07 -15.72
C ASP A 424 -30.10 24.09 -14.19
N ALA A 425 -29.61 23.02 -13.54
CA ALA A 425 -29.36 23.00 -12.10
C ALA A 425 -28.26 23.97 -11.68
N ILE A 426 -27.12 23.99 -12.38
CA ILE A 426 -26.02 24.93 -12.13
C ILE A 426 -26.48 26.39 -12.34
N ARG A 427 -27.28 26.65 -13.38
CA ARG A 427 -27.85 27.99 -13.61
C ARG A 427 -28.71 28.44 -12.44
N LYS A 428 -29.61 27.58 -11.95
CA LYS A 428 -30.44 27.88 -10.77
C LYS A 428 -29.61 28.13 -9.51
N GLU A 429 -28.57 27.33 -9.28
CA GLU A 429 -27.68 27.51 -8.14
C GLU A 429 -26.94 28.86 -8.23
N ASN A 430 -26.43 29.21 -9.41
CA ASN A 430 -25.78 30.51 -9.64
C ASN A 430 -26.74 31.69 -9.44
N GLU A 431 -27.98 31.60 -9.94
CA GLU A 431 -29.01 32.63 -9.68
C GLU A 431 -29.28 32.81 -8.18
N LEU A 432 -29.35 31.70 -7.42
CA LEU A 432 -29.52 31.76 -5.96
C LEU A 432 -28.31 32.37 -5.26
N LEU A 433 -27.09 32.09 -5.72
CA LEU A 433 -25.86 32.66 -5.18
C LEU A 433 -25.76 34.16 -5.49
N GLU A 434 -26.11 34.58 -6.71
CA GLU A 434 -26.19 36.00 -7.08
C GLU A 434 -27.21 36.74 -6.22
N GLN A 435 -28.39 36.17 -5.98
CA GLN A 435 -29.40 36.76 -5.09
C GLN A 435 -28.89 36.91 -3.65
N ARG A 436 -28.13 35.94 -3.13
CA ARG A 436 -27.50 36.04 -1.80
C ARG A 436 -26.42 37.10 -1.73
N LEU A 437 -25.64 37.27 -2.80
CA LEU A 437 -24.62 38.32 -2.91
C LEU A 437 -25.24 39.73 -2.95
N HIS A 438 -26.42 39.89 -3.55
CA HIS A 438 -27.14 41.18 -3.58
C HIS A 438 -27.89 41.51 -2.28
N GLN A 439 -27.96 40.57 -1.33
CA GLN A 439 -28.60 40.76 -0.01
C GLN A 439 -27.61 41.04 1.12
N GLN A 440 -26.30 41.04 0.85
CA GLN A 440 -25.25 41.56 1.71
C GLN A 440 -24.87 42.98 1.29
#